data_AF-A0A3E4F693-F1
#
_entry.id   AF-A0A3E4F693-F1
#
_cell.length_a   1.000
_cell.length_b   1.000
_cell.length_c   1.000
_cell.angle_alpha   90.00
_cell.angle_beta   90.00
_cell.angle_gamma   90.00
#
_symmetry.space_group_name_H-M   'P 1'
#
loop_
_entity.id
_entity.type
_entity.pdbx_description
1 polymer ?
#
loop_
_entity_poly.entity_id
_entity_poly.type
_entity_poly.pdbx_seq_one_letter_code
_entity_poly.pdbx_strand_id
1 'polypeptide(L)'
;MRAESIRTTTELLQQADAVLVGAGSGLSSAAGYNHYHHNTVFEENFHDFEKAYGIQSLFQGFYYVYSKPEQQWGFYSRYIRFMEEAPVGQPYIDLLEILREKEYFILTTNCDIQVPKVFPEERTCQFRQN
;
A
#
# COMPACT_ATOMS: atom_id res chain seq x y z
N MET A 1 2.86 18.92 21.75
CA MET A 1 3.42 18.51 20.45
C MET A 1 2.48 17.60 19.66
N ARG A 2 2.38 16.27 19.87
CA ARG A 2 1.50 15.40 19.02
C ARG A 2 0.01 15.82 19.01
N ALA A 3 -0.58 16.06 20.17
CA ALA A 3 -2.00 16.47 20.25
C ALA A 3 -2.27 17.82 19.57
N GLU A 4 -1.28 18.72 19.61
CA GLU A 4 -1.37 20.03 18.98
C GLU A 4 -1.27 19.91 17.45
N SER A 5 -0.36 19.08 16.94
CA SER A 5 -0.25 18.79 15.51
C SER A 5 -1.52 18.12 14.94
N ILE A 6 -2.13 17.20 15.70
CA ILE A 6 -3.40 16.58 15.30
C ILE A 6 -4.50 17.65 15.21
N ARG A 7 -4.64 18.48 16.25
CA ARG A 7 -5.65 19.55 16.26
C ARG A 7 -5.48 20.50 15.08
N THR A 8 -4.27 21.00 14.84
CA THR A 8 -3.98 21.88 13.70
C THR A 8 -4.33 21.22 12.37
N THR A 9 -4.00 19.93 12.20
CA THR A 9 -4.33 19.20 10.96
C THR A 9 -5.84 19.07 10.77
N THR A 10 -6.57 18.75 11.85
CA THR A 10 -8.05 18.66 11.82
C THR A 10 -8.68 19.99 11.44
N GLU A 11 -8.23 21.10 12.03
CA GLU A 11 -8.74 22.45 11.71
C GLU A 11 -8.47 22.81 10.24
N LEU A 12 -7.26 22.53 9.74
CA LEU A 12 -6.91 22.77 8.33
C LEU A 12 -7.77 21.92 7.39
N LEU A 13 -7.99 20.64 7.70
CA LEU A 13 -8.85 19.76 6.91
C LEU A 13 -10.30 20.25 6.91
N GLN A 14 -10.82 20.69 8.06
CA GLN A 14 -12.18 21.22 8.17
C GLN A 14 -12.37 22.49 7.35
N GLN A 15 -11.37 23.37 7.30
CA GLN A 15 -11.43 24.64 6.58
C GLN A 15 -11.14 24.50 5.07
N ALA A 16 -10.48 23.42 4.64
CA ALA A 16 -10.16 23.21 3.24
C ALA A 16 -11.40 23.01 2.37
N ASP A 17 -11.44 23.71 1.23
CA ASP A 17 -12.46 23.55 0.19
C ASP A 17 -12.34 22.17 -0.51
N ALA A 18 -11.10 21.70 -0.71
CA ALA A 18 -10.79 20.41 -1.29
C ALA A 18 -9.45 19.85 -0.77
N VAL A 19 -9.24 18.55 -0.89
CA VAL A 19 -8.05 17.84 -0.40
C VAL A 19 -7.41 16.97 -1.49
N LEU A 20 -6.14 17.24 -1.81
CA LEU A 20 -5.30 16.32 -2.60
C LEU A 20 -4.50 15.44 -1.65
N VAL A 21 -4.73 14.14 -1.69
CA VAL A 21 -4.01 13.17 -0.84
C VAL A 21 -2.87 12.54 -1.63
N GLY A 22 -1.64 12.73 -1.14
CA GLY A 22 -0.48 11.95 -1.57
C GLY A 22 -0.34 10.68 -0.74
N ALA A 23 -0.64 9.51 -1.30
CA ALA A 23 -0.53 8.23 -0.60
C ALA A 23 0.71 7.44 -1.05
N GLY A 24 1.63 7.18 -0.11
CA GLY A 24 2.81 6.34 -0.31
C GLY A 24 2.79 5.07 0.54
N SER A 25 3.89 4.33 0.52
CA SER A 25 3.98 3.02 1.18
C SER A 25 3.78 3.07 2.69
N GLY A 26 4.00 4.22 3.31
CA GLY A 26 3.72 4.44 4.73
C GLY A 26 2.27 4.15 5.12
N LEU A 27 1.30 4.42 4.24
CA LEU A 27 -0.11 4.14 4.49
C LEU A 27 -0.38 2.63 4.56
N SER A 28 0.21 1.86 3.65
CA SER A 28 0.15 0.39 3.62
C SER A 28 0.91 -0.24 4.78
N SER A 29 2.10 0.26 5.09
CA SER A 29 2.87 -0.19 6.25
C SER A 29 2.11 0.03 7.56
N ALA A 30 1.44 1.18 7.71
CA ALA A 30 0.58 1.45 8.86
C ALA A 30 -0.65 0.51 8.93
N ALA A 31 -1.08 -0.02 7.78
CA ALA A 31 -2.12 -1.05 7.68
C ALA A 31 -1.61 -2.48 7.93
N GLY A 32 -0.31 -2.67 8.19
CA GLY A 32 0.32 -3.98 8.36
C GLY A 32 0.88 -4.60 7.07
N TYR A 33 0.70 -3.95 5.93
CA TYR A 33 1.24 -4.38 4.64
C TYR A 33 2.64 -3.82 4.41
N ASN A 34 3.62 -4.48 5.02
CA ASN A 34 5.03 -4.11 4.85
C ASN A 34 5.65 -4.87 3.68
N HIS A 35 5.89 -4.14 2.59
CA HIS A 35 6.50 -4.70 1.38
C HIS A 35 8.03 -4.63 1.39
N TYR A 36 8.60 -3.69 2.16
CA TYR A 36 10.01 -3.30 2.06
C TYR A 36 10.91 -4.04 3.04
N HIS A 37 10.37 -4.47 4.18
CA HIS A 37 11.11 -5.13 5.24
C HIS A 37 10.62 -6.54 5.47
N HIS A 38 11.50 -7.37 6.04
CA HIS A 38 11.16 -8.71 6.49
C HIS A 38 10.04 -8.65 7.55
N ASN A 39 9.03 -9.49 7.39
CA ASN A 39 7.89 -9.58 8.30
C ASN A 39 7.26 -10.97 8.27
N THR A 40 6.32 -11.21 9.18
CA THR A 40 5.60 -12.47 9.31
C THR A 40 4.86 -12.87 8.03
N VAL A 41 4.28 -11.91 7.31
CA VAL A 41 3.62 -12.18 6.01
C VAL A 41 4.59 -12.79 5.01
N PHE A 42 5.79 -12.23 4.89
CA PHE A 42 6.84 -12.73 4.02
C PHE A 42 7.33 -14.11 4.48
N GLU A 43 7.58 -14.30 5.77
CA GLU A 43 7.98 -15.59 6.33
C GLU A 43 6.96 -16.69 6.00
N GLU A 44 5.69 -16.46 6.32
CA GLU A 44 4.62 -17.45 6.11
C GLU A 44 4.42 -17.77 4.63
N ASN A 45 4.48 -16.76 3.76
CA ASN A 45 4.05 -16.88 2.37
C ASN A 45 5.19 -16.91 1.35
N PHE A 46 6.47 -16.75 1.72
CA PHE A 46 7.61 -16.64 0.80
C PHE A 46 8.94 -17.20 1.37
N HIS A 47 8.95 -17.91 2.51
CA HIS A 47 10.18 -18.51 3.09
C HIS A 47 10.96 -19.43 2.13
N ASP A 48 10.28 -20.06 1.17
CA ASP A 48 10.91 -20.89 0.16
C ASP A 48 11.75 -20.07 -0.81
N PHE A 49 11.31 -18.85 -1.16
CA PHE A 49 12.11 -17.89 -1.92
C PHE A 49 13.27 -17.32 -1.11
N GLU A 50 13.08 -17.08 0.18
CA GLU A 50 14.18 -16.73 1.07
C GLU A 50 15.26 -17.82 1.08
N LYS A 51 14.87 -19.07 1.32
CA LYS A 51 15.79 -20.20 1.37
C LYS A 51 16.52 -20.44 0.03
N ALA A 52 15.83 -20.26 -1.09
CA ALA A 52 16.40 -20.53 -2.41
C ALA A 52 17.26 -19.39 -2.95
N TYR A 53 16.94 -18.13 -2.62
CA TYR A 53 17.52 -16.95 -3.28
C TYR A 53 18.10 -15.90 -2.33
N GLY A 54 17.95 -16.06 -1.01
CA GLY A 54 18.39 -15.08 -0.01
C GLY A 54 17.56 -13.79 -0.02
N ILE A 55 16.34 -13.84 -0.54
CA ILE A 55 15.39 -12.72 -0.54
C ILE A 55 14.86 -12.50 0.89
N GLN A 56 14.75 -11.26 1.32
CA GLN A 56 14.40 -10.86 2.70
C GLN A 56 13.13 -10.00 2.78
N SER A 57 12.50 -9.70 1.65
CA SER A 57 11.23 -8.97 1.63
C SER A 57 10.48 -9.17 0.31
N LEU A 58 9.19 -8.82 0.32
CA LEU A 58 8.35 -8.86 -0.89
C LEU A 58 8.93 -7.98 -2.00
N PHE A 59 9.40 -6.79 -1.65
CA PHE A 59 9.99 -5.85 -2.60
C PHE A 59 11.32 -6.36 -3.16
N GLN A 60 12.19 -6.96 -2.34
CA GLN A 60 13.43 -7.57 -2.84
C GLN A 60 13.12 -8.72 -3.80
N GLY A 61 12.11 -9.55 -3.51
CA GLY A 61 11.73 -10.65 -4.39
C GLY A 61 11.10 -10.18 -5.70
N PHE A 62 10.41 -9.03 -5.69
CA PHE A 62 9.85 -8.43 -6.89
C PHE A 62 10.93 -7.95 -7.87
N TYR A 63 12.03 -7.39 -7.33
CA TYR A 63 13.18 -6.89 -8.11
C TYR A 63 14.33 -7.90 -8.25
N TYR A 64 14.17 -9.12 -7.73
CA TYR A 64 15.20 -10.14 -7.82
C TYR A 64 15.41 -10.58 -9.28
N VAL A 65 16.67 -10.77 -9.67
CA VAL A 65 17.05 -11.24 -11.01
C VAL A 65 17.03 -12.77 -11.03
N TYR A 66 15.87 -13.34 -11.36
CA TYR A 66 15.72 -14.79 -11.45
C TYR A 66 16.41 -15.37 -12.68
N SER A 67 16.93 -16.59 -12.54
CA SER A 67 17.62 -17.29 -13.64
C SER A 67 16.67 -17.75 -14.76
N LYS A 68 15.38 -17.89 -14.44
CA LYS A 68 14.35 -18.40 -15.35
C LYS A 68 13.03 -17.65 -15.18
N PRO A 69 12.28 -17.37 -16.26
CA PRO A 69 10.98 -16.71 -16.18
C PRO A 69 9.98 -17.43 -15.26
N GLU A 70 9.98 -18.76 -15.23
CA GLU A 70 9.05 -19.55 -14.41
C GLU A 70 9.25 -19.30 -12.91
N GLN A 71 10.48 -19.07 -12.47
CA GLN A 71 10.78 -18.74 -11.08
C GLN A 71 10.27 -17.34 -10.72
N GLN A 72 10.49 -16.37 -11.62
CA GLN A 72 9.99 -15.01 -11.46
C GLN A 72 8.45 -14.98 -11.43
N TRP A 73 7.79 -15.68 -12.35
CA TRP A 73 6.34 -15.80 -12.37
C TRP A 73 5.80 -16.57 -11.16
N GLY A 74 6.55 -17.54 -10.63
CA GLY A 74 6.25 -18.19 -9.35
C GLY A 74 6.19 -17.19 -8.20
N PHE A 75 7.10 -16.22 -8.15
CA PHE A 75 7.06 -15.14 -7.16
C PHE A 75 5.91 -14.16 -7.43
N TYR A 76 5.79 -13.67 -8.67
CA TYR A 76 4.78 -12.67 -9.05
C TYR A 76 3.36 -13.16 -8.81
N SER A 77 3.04 -14.40 -9.18
CA SER A 77 1.70 -14.95 -8.96
C SER A 77 1.31 -14.98 -7.48
N ARG A 78 2.21 -15.39 -6.59
CA ARG A 78 1.98 -15.35 -5.12
C ARG A 78 1.85 -13.93 -4.60
N TYR A 79 2.66 -13.01 -5.10
CA TYR A 79 2.65 -11.63 -4.63
C TYR A 79 1.41 -10.86 -5.10
N ILE A 80 0.99 -11.06 -6.35
CA ILE A 80 -0.28 -10.53 -6.87
C ILE A 80 -1.45 -11.09 -6.06
N ARG A 81 -1.49 -12.41 -5.87
CA ARG A 81 -2.52 -13.06 -5.06
C ARG A 81 -2.58 -12.48 -3.64
N PHE A 82 -1.43 -12.29 -2.99
CA PHE A 82 -1.36 -11.64 -1.68
C PHE A 82 -2.02 -10.25 -1.69
N MET A 83 -1.71 -9.40 -2.70
CA MET A 83 -2.29 -8.06 -2.79
C MET A 83 -3.79 -8.09 -3.11
N GLU A 84 -4.25 -9.02 -3.94
CA GLU A 84 -5.67 -9.21 -4.28
C GLU A 84 -6.48 -9.71 -3.08
N GLU A 85 -5.98 -10.70 -2.35
CA GLU A 85 -6.66 -11.32 -1.21
C GLU A 85 -6.56 -10.49 0.08
N ALA A 86 -5.57 -9.58 0.20
CA ALA A 86 -5.41 -8.74 1.38
C ALA A 86 -6.68 -7.93 1.68
N PRO A 87 -7.23 -7.97 2.90
CA PRO A 87 -8.38 -7.15 3.25
C PRO A 87 -8.07 -5.66 3.15
N VAL A 88 -9.08 -4.80 3.17
CA VAL A 88 -8.84 -3.36 3.27
C VAL A 88 -8.25 -3.05 4.63
N GLY A 89 -7.10 -2.37 4.64
CA GLY A 89 -6.43 -1.93 5.86
C GLY A 89 -7.18 -0.80 6.57
N GLN A 90 -7.20 -0.84 7.91
CA GLN A 90 -7.90 0.18 8.73
C GLN A 90 -7.52 1.64 8.38
N PRO A 91 -6.24 2.00 8.16
CA PRO A 91 -5.89 3.37 7.77
C PRO A 91 -6.54 3.88 6.48
N TYR A 92 -6.85 2.99 5.53
CA TYR A 92 -7.57 3.36 4.31
C TYR A 92 -9.05 3.63 4.59
N ILE A 93 -9.67 2.84 5.48
CA ILE A 93 -11.05 3.05 5.94
C ILE A 93 -11.16 4.36 6.71
N ASP A 94 -10.22 4.61 7.63
CA ASP A 94 -10.17 5.86 8.41
C ASP A 94 -9.99 7.07 7.50
N LEU A 95 -9.13 6.96 6.47
CA LEU A 95 -8.95 8.01 5.48
C LEU A 95 -10.23 8.29 4.68
N LEU A 96 -10.96 7.24 4.27
CA LEU A 96 -12.25 7.40 3.61
C LEU A 96 -13.25 8.14 4.51
N GLU A 97 -13.28 7.83 5.80
CA GLU A 97 -14.15 8.52 6.77
C GLU A 97 -13.79 9.99 6.89
N ILE A 98 -12.50 10.30 7.04
CA ILE A 98 -12.00 11.67 7.17
C ILE A 98 -12.37 12.52 5.94
N LEU A 99 -12.38 11.92 4.75
CA LEU A 99 -12.64 12.61 3.48
C LEU A 99 -14.12 12.61 3.07
N ARG A 100 -15.01 11.92 3.80
CA ARG A 100 -16.39 11.64 3.37
C ARG A 100 -17.17 12.90 2.96
N GLU A 101 -16.97 14.00 3.66
CA GLU A 101 -17.67 15.28 3.43
C GLU A 101 -16.81 16.31 2.69
N LYS A 102 -15.73 15.88 2.04
CA LYS A 102 -14.79 16.74 1.33
C LYS A 102 -14.73 16.40 -0.16
N GLU A 103 -14.52 17.42 -0.99
CA GLU A 103 -14.03 17.19 -2.33
C GLU A 103 -12.57 16.75 -2.24
N TYR A 104 -12.24 15.62 -2.85
CA TYR A 104 -10.91 15.01 -2.73
C TYR A 104 -10.45 14.34 -4.01
N PHE A 105 -9.13 14.20 -4.12
CA PHE A 105 -8.48 13.37 -5.12
C PHE A 105 -7.30 12.64 -4.49
N ILE A 106 -7.09 11.37 -4.85
CA ILE A 106 -6.00 10.54 -4.32
C ILE A 106 -4.94 10.35 -5.41
N LEU A 107 -3.73 10.84 -5.17
CA LEU A 107 -2.54 10.52 -5.96
C LEU A 107 -1.70 9.51 -5.19
N THR A 108 -1.50 8.31 -5.74
CA THR A 108 -0.73 7.26 -5.08
C THR A 108 0.40 6.70 -5.92
N THR A 109 1.48 6.33 -5.25
CA THR A 109 2.57 5.53 -5.84
C THR A 109 2.49 4.06 -5.43
N ASN A 110 1.50 3.67 -4.61
CA ASN A 110 1.32 2.30 -4.17
C ASN A 110 0.74 1.43 -5.30
N CYS A 111 1.07 0.15 -5.27
CA CYS A 111 0.60 -0.83 -6.25
C CYS A 111 0.07 -2.10 -5.56
N ASP A 112 -0.46 -1.95 -4.34
CA ASP A 112 -0.91 -3.03 -3.45
C ASP A 112 -2.44 -3.22 -3.45
N ILE A 113 -3.12 -2.60 -4.41
CA ILE A 113 -4.58 -2.74 -4.66
C ILE A 113 -5.44 -2.15 -3.51
N GLN A 114 -4.84 -1.57 -2.46
CA GLN A 114 -5.60 -1.01 -1.34
C GLN A 114 -6.42 0.22 -1.73
N VAL A 115 -5.84 1.15 -2.50
CA VAL A 115 -6.55 2.35 -2.99
C VAL A 115 -7.77 1.99 -3.84
N PRO A 116 -7.67 1.18 -4.91
CA PRO A 116 -8.84 0.85 -5.75
C PRO A 116 -9.89 -0.01 -5.03
N LYS A 117 -9.57 -0.65 -3.90
CA LYS A 117 -10.56 -1.34 -3.05
C LYS A 117 -11.47 -0.38 -2.27
N VAL A 118 -11.06 0.89 -2.10
CA VAL A 118 -11.70 1.85 -1.20
C VAL A 118 -12.21 3.08 -1.91
N PHE A 119 -11.42 3.61 -2.84
CA PHE A 119 -11.70 4.87 -3.52
C PHE A 119 -12.08 4.62 -4.98
N PRO A 120 -13.07 5.36 -5.51
CA PRO A 120 -13.53 5.18 -6.87
C PRO A 120 -12.49 5.68 -7.88
N GLU A 121 -12.42 5.02 -9.04
CA GLU A 121 -11.36 5.24 -10.04
C GLU A 121 -11.27 6.70 -10.49
N GLU A 122 -12.43 7.36 -10.69
CA GLU A 122 -12.52 8.76 -11.11
C GLU A 122 -11.94 9.76 -10.10
N ARG A 123 -11.72 9.36 -8.84
CA ARG A 123 -11.10 10.17 -7.79
C ARG A 123 -9.67 9.74 -7.46
N THR A 124 -9.07 8.88 -8.28
CA THR A 124 -7.74 8.32 -8.02
C THR A 124 -6.80 8.43 -9.23
N CYS A 125 -5.52 8.58 -8.96
CA CYS A 125 -4.44 8.42 -9.93
C CYS A 125 -3.38 7.50 -9.32
N GLN A 126 -3.21 6.32 -9.92
CA GLN A 126 -2.17 5.37 -9.54
C GLN A 126 -0.91 5.64 -10.36
N PHE A 127 -0.10 6.61 -9.97
CA PHE A 127 1.02 7.16 -10.76
C PHE A 127 2.07 6.13 -11.23
N ARG A 128 2.19 5.00 -10.53
CA ARG A 128 3.13 3.91 -10.89
C ARG A 128 2.47 2.70 -11.55
N GLN A 129 1.14 2.68 -11.67
CA GLN A 129 0.44 1.76 -12.55
C GLN A 129 0.21 2.46 -13.88
N ASN A 130 0.39 1.74 -14.99
CA ASN A 130 0.23 2.27 -16.35
C ASN A 130 -1.15 2.93 -16.54
#